data_AF-A0A1J5CP80-F1
#
_entry.id   AF-A0A1J5CP80-F1
#
_cell.length_a   1.000
_cell.length_b   1.000
_cell.length_c   1.000
_cell.angle_alpha   90.00
_cell.angle_beta   90.00
_cell.angle_gamma   90.00
#
_symmetry.space_group_name_H-M   'P 1'
#
loop_
_entity.id
_entity.type
_entity.pdbx_description
1 polymer ?
#
loop_
_entity_poly.entity_id
_entity_poly.type
_entity_poly.pdbx_seq_one_letter_code
_entity_poly.pdbx_strand_id
1 'polypeptide(L)'
;MKTWVFTSKAAYMQRVQDYVRTGHCMYVQGVIATAKVPAFAEKMTTLHPVFDNKLKAFRAREKGEATGRLMFWLPHSDSENVHWILLIHPAKDDPAHPEKAKLDPSEKWKNAFHRDEKIELTGYELVRQTKENAKKPVWTWRYRADRYDDLRDQLVLAIRSKRDQDVKRSLEVIWGSMGFAGSRAQAKALEKIFKDEWKRRRPGEKPPETPAGHGYLRRKADTGIFLGGVVSKASVIPARKASTKKTMPKEEIEKLVTADQIGDVEKLKNEYV
;
A
#
# COMPACT_ATOMS: atom_id res chain seq x y z
N MET A 1 16.07 6.57 18.46
CA MET A 1 15.27 7.48 17.61
C MET A 1 13.83 6.94 17.44
N LYS A 2 12.80 7.81 17.52
CA LYS A 2 11.42 7.46 17.10
C LYS A 2 11.32 7.56 15.58
N THR A 3 10.93 6.49 14.91
CA THR A 3 10.85 6.40 13.44
C THR A 3 9.40 6.27 13.00
N TRP A 4 8.92 7.20 12.18
CA TRP A 4 7.56 7.13 11.63
C TRP A 4 7.44 6.06 10.55
N VAL A 5 6.39 5.25 10.62
CA VAL A 5 6.09 4.16 9.68
C VAL A 5 4.64 4.26 9.23
N PHE A 6 4.42 4.26 7.91
CA PHE A 6 3.08 4.23 7.34
C PHE A 6 2.38 2.91 7.66
N THR A 7 1.10 2.96 7.98
CA THR A 7 0.22 1.77 8.12
C THR A 7 -0.75 1.64 6.95
N SER A 8 -0.94 2.70 6.16
CA SER A 8 -1.72 2.66 4.92
C SER A 8 -0.82 2.51 3.71
N LYS A 9 -0.94 1.37 3.02
CA LYS A 9 -0.26 1.12 1.74
C LYS A 9 -0.55 2.21 0.71
N ALA A 10 -1.82 2.65 0.63
CA ALA A 10 -2.25 3.69 -0.31
C ALA A 10 -1.57 5.03 -0.04
N ALA A 11 -1.50 5.44 1.24
CA ALA A 11 -0.83 6.67 1.63
C ALA A 11 0.67 6.58 1.30
N TYR A 12 1.34 5.49 1.68
CA TYR A 12 2.75 5.25 1.37
C TYR A 12 3.05 5.35 -0.14
N MET A 13 2.30 4.61 -0.96
CA MET A 13 2.44 4.64 -2.43
C MET A 13 2.22 6.05 -3.01
N GLN A 14 1.27 6.82 -2.46
CA GLN A 14 1.06 8.21 -2.87
C GLN A 14 2.25 9.11 -2.52
N ARG A 15 2.89 8.92 -1.36
CA ARG A 15 4.04 9.74 -0.94
C ARG A 15 5.30 9.40 -1.74
N VAL A 16 5.53 8.12 -2.01
CA VAL A 16 6.58 7.69 -2.95
C VAL A 16 6.38 8.35 -4.31
N GLN A 17 5.17 8.26 -4.87
CA GLN A 17 4.84 8.90 -6.15
C GLN A 17 5.07 10.42 -6.14
N ASP A 18 4.71 11.12 -5.05
CA ASP A 18 4.91 12.57 -4.94
C ASP A 18 6.39 12.97 -4.93
N TYR A 19 7.23 12.23 -4.21
CA TYR A 19 8.67 12.53 -4.16
C TYR A 19 9.35 12.27 -5.50
N VAL A 20 9.03 11.15 -6.16
CA VAL A 20 9.51 10.85 -7.52
C VAL A 20 9.07 11.92 -8.51
N ARG A 21 7.80 12.36 -8.44
CA ARG A 21 7.27 13.45 -9.27
C ARG A 21 8.02 14.77 -9.10
N THR A 22 8.62 15.01 -7.93
CA THR A 22 9.39 16.23 -7.63
C THR A 22 10.90 16.07 -7.83
N GLY A 23 11.33 14.99 -8.49
CA GLY A 23 12.73 14.79 -8.88
C GLY A 23 13.55 13.91 -7.94
N HIS A 24 12.95 13.31 -6.90
CA HIS A 24 13.63 12.30 -6.09
C HIS A 24 13.62 10.96 -6.82
N CYS A 25 14.43 10.85 -7.86
CA CYS A 25 14.42 9.74 -8.80
C CYS A 25 15.40 8.62 -8.44
N MET A 26 16.50 8.94 -7.74
CA MET A 26 17.49 7.94 -7.34
C MET A 26 16.97 7.21 -6.10
N TYR A 27 17.04 5.88 -6.07
CA TYR A 27 16.49 5.14 -4.95
C TYR A 27 17.19 3.81 -4.68
N VAL A 28 17.08 3.40 -3.41
CA VAL A 28 17.27 2.03 -2.94
C VAL A 28 16.07 1.65 -2.08
N GLN A 29 15.69 0.39 -2.12
CA GLN A 29 14.53 -0.11 -1.36
C GLN A 29 14.74 -1.54 -0.91
N GLY A 30 13.97 -1.96 0.09
CA GLY A 30 14.01 -3.33 0.56
C GLY A 30 12.96 -3.63 1.61
N VAL A 31 13.19 -4.74 2.30
CA VAL A 31 12.39 -5.21 3.43
C VAL A 31 13.34 -5.49 4.59
N ILE A 32 12.96 -5.08 5.79
CA ILE A 32 13.73 -5.32 7.01
C ILE A 32 12.80 -5.79 8.13
N ALA A 33 13.37 -6.51 9.10
CA ALA A 33 12.65 -6.87 10.30
C ALA A 33 12.18 -5.61 11.06
N THR A 34 10.93 -5.61 11.53
CA THR A 34 10.30 -4.50 12.27
C THR A 34 11.15 -4.03 13.45
N ALA A 35 11.78 -4.97 14.17
CA ALA A 35 12.67 -4.68 15.29
C ALA A 35 13.94 -3.90 14.91
N LYS A 36 14.41 -4.01 13.65
CA LYS A 36 15.62 -3.33 13.16
C LYS A 36 15.36 -1.93 12.63
N VAL A 37 14.09 -1.52 12.48
CA VAL A 37 13.72 -0.22 11.88
C VAL A 37 14.39 0.97 12.56
N PRO A 38 14.43 1.10 13.91
CA PRO A 38 15.03 2.29 14.53
C PRO A 38 16.52 2.43 14.24
N ALA A 39 17.30 1.34 14.40
CA ALA A 39 18.74 1.34 14.14
C ALA A 39 19.04 1.53 12.65
N PHE A 40 18.25 0.91 11.78
CA PHE A 40 18.39 1.10 10.33
C PHE A 40 18.09 2.53 9.90
N ALA A 41 17.03 3.14 10.43
CA ALA A 41 16.67 4.51 10.13
C ALA A 41 17.79 5.48 10.55
N GLU A 42 18.36 5.29 11.74
CA GLU A 42 19.50 6.07 12.24
C GLU A 42 20.72 5.93 11.33
N LYS A 43 21.07 4.69 10.93
CA LYS A 43 22.14 4.44 9.96
C LYS A 43 21.91 5.22 8.66
N MET A 44 20.73 5.08 8.06
CA MET A 44 20.44 5.71 6.77
C MET A 44 20.38 7.24 6.84
N THR A 45 19.90 7.81 7.96
CA THR A 45 19.90 9.27 8.15
C THR A 45 21.29 9.84 8.39
N THR A 46 22.22 9.03 8.90
CA THR A 46 23.62 9.43 9.09
C THR A 46 24.42 9.35 7.79
N LEU A 47 24.18 8.33 6.98
CA LEU A 47 24.95 8.09 5.74
C LEU A 47 24.45 8.89 4.53
N HIS A 48 23.20 9.34 4.55
CA HIS A 48 22.57 9.98 3.41
C HIS A 48 21.92 11.30 3.80
N PRO A 49 21.72 12.25 2.85
CA PRO A 49 21.20 13.58 3.14
C PRO A 49 19.68 13.56 3.39
N VAL A 50 19.21 12.79 4.36
CA VAL A 50 17.79 12.64 4.68
C VAL A 50 17.35 13.79 5.58
N PHE A 51 16.37 14.56 5.11
CA PHE A 51 15.85 15.69 5.89
C PHE A 51 14.47 15.35 6.50
N ASP A 52 14.28 15.70 7.76
CA ASP A 52 12.97 15.69 8.43
C ASP A 52 12.11 16.90 8.02
N ASN A 53 12.74 18.04 7.77
CA ASN A 53 12.09 19.31 7.50
C ASN A 53 12.11 19.66 6.00
N LYS A 54 10.93 20.01 5.46
CA LYS A 54 10.76 20.43 4.06
C LYS A 54 11.53 21.71 3.72
N LEU A 55 11.61 22.67 4.64
CA LEU A 55 12.29 23.94 4.42
C LEU A 55 13.81 23.75 4.33
N LYS A 56 14.39 22.88 5.18
CA LYS A 56 15.81 22.52 5.10
C LYS A 56 16.13 21.84 3.77
N ALA A 57 15.31 20.86 3.36
CA ALA A 57 15.45 20.19 2.07
C ALA A 57 15.25 21.15 0.87
N PHE A 58 14.38 22.15 0.99
CA PHE A 58 14.23 23.16 -0.05
C PHE A 58 15.50 24.01 -0.19
N ARG A 59 16.00 24.57 0.91
CA ARG A 59 17.22 25.38 0.92
C ARG A 59 18.46 24.62 0.44
N ALA A 60 18.59 23.34 0.82
CA ALA A 60 19.67 22.47 0.32
C ALA A 60 19.62 22.34 -1.21
N ARG A 61 18.42 22.10 -1.78
CA ARG A 61 18.25 22.05 -3.24
C ARG A 61 18.50 23.38 -3.94
N GLU A 62 18.17 24.51 -3.32
CA GLU A 62 18.52 25.84 -3.85
C GLU A 62 20.03 26.02 -3.97
N LYS A 63 20.78 25.49 -2.99
CA LYS A 63 22.25 25.43 -3.01
C LYS A 63 22.83 24.36 -3.94
N GLY A 64 21.97 23.60 -4.63
CA GLY A 64 22.38 22.50 -5.51
C GLY A 64 22.76 21.22 -4.80
N GLU A 65 22.50 21.08 -3.49
CA GLU A 65 22.83 19.89 -2.71
C GLU A 65 21.79 18.77 -2.91
N ALA A 66 22.23 17.52 -2.75
CA ALA A 66 21.35 16.35 -2.79
C ALA A 66 20.41 16.34 -1.58
N THR A 67 19.18 15.85 -1.76
CA THR A 67 18.23 15.72 -0.66
C THR A 67 17.49 14.40 -0.68
N GLY A 68 17.37 13.80 0.50
CA GLY A 68 16.84 12.47 0.71
C GLY A 68 15.54 12.41 1.50
N ARG A 69 14.79 11.33 1.25
CA ARG A 69 13.57 10.97 1.96
C ARG A 69 13.54 9.47 2.20
N LEU A 70 13.64 9.09 3.47
CA LEU A 70 13.49 7.72 3.92
C LEU A 70 12.04 7.51 4.37
N MET A 71 11.39 6.47 3.85
CA MET A 71 10.00 6.13 4.19
C MET A 71 9.86 4.64 4.43
N PHE A 72 9.00 4.30 5.38
CA PHE A 72 8.72 2.93 5.81
C PHE A 72 7.23 2.62 5.71
N TRP A 73 6.87 1.39 5.36
CA TRP A 73 5.50 0.91 5.40
C TRP A 73 5.42 -0.45 6.08
N LEU A 74 4.57 -0.52 7.09
CA LEU A 74 4.23 -1.73 7.83
C LEU A 74 2.89 -2.28 7.27
N PRO A 75 2.88 -3.46 6.62
CA PRO A 75 1.67 -4.00 5.99
C PRO A 75 0.51 -4.24 6.96
N HIS A 76 0.82 -4.80 8.12
CA HIS A 76 -0.12 -5.12 9.20
C HIS A 76 0.54 -4.81 10.54
N SER A 77 -0.24 -4.47 11.57
CA SER A 77 0.30 -4.03 12.88
C SER A 77 1.21 -5.05 13.56
N ASP A 78 1.00 -6.33 13.28
CA ASP A 78 1.72 -7.50 13.78
C ASP A 78 2.79 -8.00 12.80
N SER A 79 3.00 -7.31 11.67
CA SER A 79 3.95 -7.76 10.66
C SER A 79 5.38 -7.69 11.18
N GLU A 80 6.10 -8.79 11.04
CA GLU A 80 7.52 -8.88 11.38
C GLU A 80 8.42 -8.13 10.40
N ASN A 81 7.87 -7.72 9.25
CA ASN A 81 8.60 -7.14 8.14
C ASN A 81 8.04 -5.77 7.75
N VAL A 82 8.95 -4.83 7.53
CA VAL A 82 8.66 -3.46 7.09
C VAL A 82 9.31 -3.23 5.74
N HIS A 83 8.51 -2.78 4.78
CA HIS A 83 9.01 -2.27 3.51
C HIS A 83 9.62 -0.89 3.73
N TRP A 84 10.74 -0.61 3.07
CA TRP A 84 11.39 0.70 3.17
C TRP A 84 11.89 1.15 1.81
N ILE A 85 11.97 2.46 1.62
CA ILE A 85 12.57 3.10 0.46
C ILE A 85 13.31 4.37 0.87
N LEU A 86 14.51 4.54 0.37
CA LEU A 86 15.24 5.80 0.37
C LEU A 86 15.18 6.40 -1.02
N LEU A 87 14.60 7.59 -1.13
CA LEU A 87 14.55 8.38 -2.36
C LEU A 87 15.50 9.57 -2.24
N ILE A 88 16.35 9.79 -3.23
CA ILE A 88 17.29 10.91 -3.32
C ILE A 88 16.94 11.76 -4.55
N HIS A 89 16.79 13.06 -4.31
CA HIS A 89 16.95 14.07 -5.32
C HIS A 89 18.46 14.31 -5.47
N PRO A 90 19.06 14.00 -6.63
CA PRO A 90 20.50 14.17 -6.80
C PRO A 90 20.86 15.66 -6.66
N ALA A 91 22.11 15.92 -6.27
CA ALA A 91 22.67 17.26 -6.34
C ALA A 91 22.71 17.71 -7.81
N LYS A 92 22.81 19.03 -8.02
CA LYS A 92 23.13 19.54 -9.36
C LYS A 92 24.56 19.17 -9.69
N ASP A 93 24.83 18.87 -10.95
CA ASP A 93 26.19 18.82 -11.45
C ASP A 93 26.81 20.21 -11.26
N ASP A 94 27.68 20.34 -10.26
CA ASP A 94 28.49 21.53 -10.00
C ASP A 94 29.90 21.23 -10.51
N PRO A 95 30.31 21.80 -11.65
CA PRO A 95 31.65 21.58 -12.20
C PRO A 95 32.78 21.97 -11.24
N ALA A 96 32.52 22.89 -10.29
CA ALA A 96 33.49 23.29 -9.29
C ALA A 96 33.59 22.31 -8.11
N HIS A 97 32.59 21.44 -7.91
CA HIS A 97 32.49 20.51 -6.78
C HIS A 97 31.86 19.18 -7.21
N PRO A 98 32.52 18.40 -8.09
CA PRO A 98 31.97 17.17 -8.66
C PRO A 98 31.70 16.09 -7.61
N GLU A 99 32.30 16.17 -6.42
CA GLU A 99 32.04 15.28 -5.28
C GLU A 99 30.61 15.41 -4.74
N LYS A 100 29.98 16.59 -4.85
CA LYS A 100 28.62 16.83 -4.33
C LYS A 100 27.55 16.05 -5.10
N ALA A 101 27.83 15.68 -6.35
CA ALA A 101 26.95 14.89 -7.20
C ALA A 101 27.01 13.38 -6.92
N LYS A 102 28.04 12.91 -6.20
CA LYS A 102 28.30 11.48 -6.05
C LYS A 102 27.47 10.88 -4.93
N LEU A 103 26.58 9.96 -5.30
CA LEU A 103 25.94 9.06 -4.38
C LEU A 103 26.96 8.04 -3.84
N ASP A 104 26.68 7.47 -2.67
CA ASP A 104 27.51 6.42 -2.08
C ASP A 104 27.62 5.23 -3.07
N PRO A 105 28.83 4.90 -3.55
CA PRO A 105 29.02 3.85 -4.55
C PRO A 105 28.81 2.43 -4.00
N SER A 106 28.76 2.26 -2.67
CA SER A 106 28.49 0.95 -2.06
C SER A 106 27.03 0.53 -2.20
N GLU A 107 26.13 1.48 -2.43
CA GLU A 107 24.71 1.26 -2.60
C GLU A 107 24.35 0.98 -4.07
N LYS A 108 23.43 0.04 -4.29
CA LYS A 108 22.96 -0.33 -5.63
C LYS A 108 21.85 0.62 -6.09
N TRP A 109 22.22 1.88 -6.32
CA TRP A 109 21.30 2.92 -6.73
C TRP A 109 20.59 2.59 -8.04
N LYS A 110 19.28 2.81 -8.04
CA LYS A 110 18.40 2.73 -9.21
C LYS A 110 17.82 4.09 -9.50
N ASN A 111 17.41 4.34 -10.72
CA ASN A 111 16.77 5.58 -11.14
C ASN A 111 15.34 5.30 -11.63
N ALA A 112 14.35 5.77 -10.86
CA ALA A 112 12.93 5.57 -11.13
C ALA A 112 12.46 6.15 -12.48
N PHE A 113 13.25 7.00 -13.13
CA PHE A 113 12.94 7.53 -14.45
C PHE A 113 13.40 6.60 -15.58
N HIS A 114 14.29 5.65 -15.31
CA HIS A 114 14.70 4.62 -16.27
C HIS A 114 13.63 3.53 -16.36
N ARG A 115 13.41 3.06 -17.59
CA ARG A 115 12.31 2.12 -17.90
C ARG A 115 12.45 0.78 -17.16
N ASP A 116 13.68 0.34 -16.90
CA ASP A 116 13.98 -0.98 -16.36
C ASP A 116 14.25 -0.96 -14.85
N GLU A 117 14.26 0.24 -14.25
CA GLU A 117 14.59 0.47 -12.84
C GLU A 117 13.40 1.10 -12.11
N LYS A 118 12.21 0.57 -12.34
CA LYS A 118 10.99 1.11 -11.75
C LYS A 118 10.92 0.76 -10.27
N ILE A 119 10.36 1.69 -9.49
CA ILE A 119 10.02 1.41 -8.09
C ILE A 119 8.88 0.39 -8.07
N GLU A 120 9.08 -0.69 -7.32
CA GLU A 120 8.12 -1.78 -7.20
C GLU A 120 7.65 -1.93 -5.76
N LEU A 121 6.37 -2.25 -5.58
CA LEU A 121 5.81 -2.57 -4.27
C LEU A 121 4.70 -3.61 -4.42
N THR A 122 4.90 -4.81 -3.88
CA THR A 122 3.86 -5.85 -3.73
C THR A 122 3.08 -6.13 -5.03
N GLY A 123 3.79 -6.34 -6.14
CA GLY A 123 3.19 -6.59 -7.46
C GLY A 123 2.75 -5.35 -8.23
N TYR A 124 2.96 -4.14 -7.68
CA TYR A 124 2.78 -2.88 -8.41
C TYR A 124 4.13 -2.29 -8.81
N GLU A 125 4.15 -1.55 -9.92
CA GLU A 125 5.28 -0.72 -10.35
C GLU A 125 4.82 0.73 -10.57
N LEU A 126 5.70 1.67 -10.25
CA LEU A 126 5.50 3.08 -10.50
C LEU A 126 5.96 3.42 -11.93
N VAL A 127 5.05 3.95 -12.73
CA VAL A 127 5.29 4.26 -14.14
C VAL A 127 4.91 5.70 -14.48
N ARG A 128 5.55 6.22 -15.52
CA ARG A 128 5.15 7.46 -16.16
C ARG A 128 4.23 7.14 -17.34
N GLN A 129 2.99 7.63 -17.31
CA GLN A 129 2.01 7.42 -18.38
C GLN A 129 1.61 8.73 -19.03
N THR A 130 1.72 8.80 -20.35
CA THR A 130 1.13 9.87 -21.15
C THR A 130 -0.31 9.48 -21.46
N LYS A 131 -1.28 10.29 -21.02
CA LYS A 131 -2.67 10.10 -21.46
C LYS A 131 -2.87 10.80 -22.80
N GLU A 132 -3.78 10.28 -23.60
CA GLU A 132 -4.12 10.77 -24.95
C GLU A 132 -4.43 12.27 -24.98
N ASN A 133 -4.99 12.83 -23.89
CA ASN A 133 -5.31 14.26 -23.75
C ASN A 133 -4.44 15.00 -22.71
N ALA A 134 -3.36 14.40 -22.21
CA ALA A 134 -2.51 15.03 -21.19
C ALA A 134 -1.30 15.72 -21.82
N LYS A 135 -1.17 17.03 -21.58
CA LYS A 135 -0.02 17.84 -21.99
C LYS A 135 1.32 17.34 -21.45
N LYS A 136 1.31 16.60 -20.33
CA LYS A 136 2.51 16.05 -19.69
C LYS A 136 2.24 14.64 -19.18
N PRO A 137 3.23 13.72 -19.27
CA PRO A 137 3.09 12.40 -18.68
C PRO A 137 2.97 12.49 -17.15
N VAL A 138 2.12 11.65 -16.57
CA VAL A 138 1.81 11.62 -15.14
C VAL A 138 2.30 10.33 -14.51
N TRP A 139 2.89 10.43 -13.31
CA TRP A 139 3.27 9.29 -12.51
C TRP A 139 2.04 8.57 -11.95
N THR A 140 2.00 7.24 -12.07
CA THR A 140 0.93 6.41 -11.53
C THR A 140 1.41 5.01 -11.25
N TRP A 141 0.76 4.33 -10.30
CA TRP A 141 1.00 2.93 -10.03
C TRP A 141 0.13 2.06 -10.93
N ARG A 142 0.69 0.95 -11.39
CA ARG A 142 0.01 -0.12 -12.12
C ARG A 142 0.52 -1.47 -11.63
N TYR A 143 -0.17 -2.56 -11.94
CA TYR A 143 0.40 -3.90 -11.77
C TYR A 143 1.64 -4.06 -12.66
N ARG A 144 2.65 -4.75 -12.12
CA ARG A 144 3.75 -5.29 -12.93
C ARG A 144 3.20 -6.19 -14.03
N ALA A 145 3.93 -6.30 -15.13
CA ALA A 145 3.50 -7.06 -16.30
C ALA A 145 3.21 -8.53 -15.93
N ASP A 146 4.14 -9.19 -15.26
CA ASP A 146 3.98 -10.55 -14.76
C ASP A 146 2.74 -10.71 -13.86
N ARG A 147 2.53 -9.80 -12.92
CA ARG A 147 1.36 -9.84 -12.03
C ARG A 147 0.05 -9.64 -12.79
N TYR A 148 0.05 -8.80 -13.81
CA TYR A 148 -1.13 -8.59 -14.66
C TYR A 148 -1.45 -9.86 -15.47
N ASP A 149 -0.43 -10.47 -16.07
CA ASP A 149 -0.56 -11.68 -16.87
C ASP A 149 -1.00 -12.87 -16.00
N ASP A 150 -0.44 -13.03 -14.81
CA ASP A 150 -0.86 -14.04 -13.83
C ASP A 150 -2.36 -13.89 -13.49
N LEU A 151 -2.82 -12.66 -13.21
CA LEU A 151 -4.22 -12.40 -12.88
C LEU A 151 -5.14 -12.70 -14.07
N ARG A 152 -4.72 -12.32 -15.28
CA ARG A 152 -5.44 -12.63 -16.52
C ARG A 152 -5.56 -14.13 -16.71
N ASP A 153 -4.45 -14.85 -16.61
CA ASP A 153 -4.40 -16.27 -16.95
C ASP A 153 -5.13 -17.11 -15.90
N GLN A 154 -5.00 -16.78 -14.61
CA GLN A 154 -5.78 -17.39 -13.54
C GLN A 154 -7.29 -17.18 -13.74
N LEU A 155 -7.71 -15.96 -14.06
CA LEU A 155 -9.11 -15.64 -14.33
C LEU A 155 -9.65 -16.43 -15.53
N VAL A 156 -8.93 -16.41 -16.65
CA VAL A 156 -9.36 -17.11 -17.88
C VAL A 156 -9.43 -18.62 -17.65
N LEU A 157 -8.43 -19.19 -16.98
CA LEU A 157 -8.40 -20.61 -16.66
C LEU A 157 -9.55 -20.99 -15.72
N ALA A 158 -9.83 -20.19 -14.69
CA ALA A 158 -10.93 -20.43 -13.76
C ALA A 158 -12.29 -20.46 -14.49
N ILE A 159 -12.52 -19.52 -15.41
CA ILE A 159 -13.76 -19.49 -16.22
C ILE A 159 -13.88 -20.75 -17.09
N ARG A 160 -12.79 -21.12 -17.80
CA ARG A 160 -12.77 -22.26 -18.73
C ARG A 160 -12.93 -23.60 -18.03
N SER A 161 -12.25 -23.78 -16.90
CA SER A 161 -12.33 -25.00 -16.07
C SER A 161 -13.56 -25.04 -15.17
N LYS A 162 -14.45 -24.07 -15.32
CA LYS A 162 -15.65 -23.87 -14.52
C LYS A 162 -15.46 -23.84 -12.99
N ARG A 163 -14.36 -23.24 -12.51
CA ARG A 163 -14.05 -23.11 -11.08
C ARG A 163 -14.60 -21.79 -10.51
N ASP A 164 -15.88 -21.79 -10.15
CA ASP A 164 -16.59 -20.55 -9.75
C ASP A 164 -15.97 -19.83 -8.54
N GLN A 165 -15.43 -20.59 -7.58
CA GLN A 165 -14.75 -20.00 -6.41
C GLN A 165 -13.47 -19.26 -6.80
N ASP A 166 -12.72 -19.80 -7.76
CA ASP A 166 -11.49 -19.15 -8.25
C ASP A 166 -11.82 -17.92 -9.10
N VAL A 167 -12.94 -17.93 -9.83
CA VAL A 167 -13.46 -16.74 -10.51
C VAL A 167 -13.77 -15.66 -9.48
N LYS A 168 -14.55 -15.97 -8.44
CA LYS A 168 -14.89 -15.01 -7.36
C LYS A 168 -13.65 -14.41 -6.71
N ARG A 169 -12.68 -15.24 -6.33
CA ARG A 169 -11.41 -14.79 -5.75
C ARG A 169 -10.63 -13.86 -6.70
N SER A 170 -10.60 -14.19 -7.99
CA SER A 170 -9.95 -13.34 -8.99
C SER A 170 -10.64 -11.97 -9.11
N LEU A 171 -11.98 -11.96 -9.12
CA LEU A 171 -12.76 -10.72 -9.16
C LEU A 171 -12.55 -9.87 -7.90
N GLU A 172 -12.45 -10.47 -6.71
CA GLU A 172 -12.13 -9.74 -5.47
C GLU A 172 -10.79 -9.02 -5.56
N VAL A 173 -9.76 -9.68 -6.11
CA VAL A 173 -8.44 -9.06 -6.31
C VAL A 173 -8.52 -7.93 -7.34
N ILE A 174 -9.20 -8.14 -8.47
CA ILE A 174 -9.32 -7.16 -9.55
C ILE A 174 -10.10 -5.92 -9.07
N TRP A 175 -11.22 -6.10 -8.35
CA TRP A 175 -11.99 -4.98 -7.81
C TRP A 175 -11.35 -4.35 -6.58
N GLY A 176 -10.55 -5.11 -5.82
CA GLY A 176 -9.68 -4.63 -4.76
C GLY A 176 -8.42 -3.91 -5.25
N SER A 177 -8.23 -3.76 -6.57
CA SER A 177 -7.12 -3.00 -7.15
C SER A 177 -6.99 -1.62 -6.50
N MET A 178 -5.76 -1.20 -6.26
CA MET A 178 -5.51 0.16 -5.77
C MET A 178 -6.07 1.16 -6.78
N GLY A 179 -6.79 2.19 -6.33
CA GLY A 179 -7.50 3.12 -7.20
C GLY A 179 -6.63 4.13 -7.99
N PHE A 180 -5.35 3.82 -8.24
CA PHE A 180 -4.48 4.62 -9.11
C PHE A 180 -4.92 4.53 -10.57
N ALA A 181 -4.59 5.53 -11.39
CA ALA A 181 -5.02 5.57 -12.78
C ALA A 181 -4.51 4.37 -13.60
N GLY A 182 -3.23 4.00 -13.44
CA GLY A 182 -2.63 2.88 -14.15
C GLY A 182 -3.26 1.53 -13.80
N SER A 183 -3.33 1.20 -12.52
CA SER A 183 -3.95 -0.04 -12.04
C SER A 183 -5.44 -0.12 -12.35
N ARG A 184 -6.18 1.00 -12.30
CA ARG A 184 -7.59 1.02 -12.70
C ARG A 184 -7.79 0.75 -14.19
N ALA A 185 -6.91 1.26 -15.05
CA ALA A 185 -6.97 0.97 -16.48
C ALA A 185 -6.77 -0.53 -16.75
N GLN A 186 -5.81 -1.15 -16.06
CA GLN A 186 -5.59 -2.60 -16.12
C GLN A 186 -6.78 -3.39 -15.55
N ALA A 187 -7.35 -2.97 -14.42
CA ALA A 187 -8.51 -3.63 -13.83
C ALA A 187 -9.73 -3.62 -14.77
N LYS A 188 -9.98 -2.48 -15.44
CA LYS A 188 -11.02 -2.39 -16.49
C LYS A 188 -10.75 -3.32 -17.68
N ALA A 189 -9.48 -3.46 -18.07
CA ALA A 189 -9.11 -4.40 -19.13
C ALA A 189 -9.37 -5.86 -18.72
N LEU A 190 -9.07 -6.23 -17.47
CA LEU A 190 -9.39 -7.55 -16.91
C LEU A 190 -10.91 -7.77 -16.77
N GLU A 191 -11.67 -6.76 -16.36
CA GLU A 191 -13.14 -6.79 -16.35
C GLU A 191 -13.70 -7.07 -17.75
N LYS A 192 -13.15 -6.43 -18.79
CA LYS A 192 -13.54 -6.70 -20.18
C LYS A 192 -13.23 -8.16 -20.56
N ILE A 193 -12.03 -8.66 -20.24
CA ILE A 193 -11.64 -10.05 -20.49
C ILE A 193 -12.60 -11.03 -19.79
N PHE A 194 -12.94 -10.77 -18.52
CA PHE A 194 -13.91 -11.55 -17.77
C PHE A 194 -15.25 -11.64 -18.51
N LYS A 195 -15.83 -10.49 -18.88
CA LYS A 195 -17.14 -10.43 -19.57
C LYS A 195 -17.12 -11.17 -20.90
N ASP A 196 -16.07 -10.96 -21.70
CA ASP A 196 -15.93 -11.57 -23.02
C ASP A 196 -15.70 -13.09 -22.94
N GLU A 197 -14.86 -13.56 -22.00
CA GLU A 197 -14.60 -14.99 -21.81
C GLU A 197 -15.81 -15.71 -21.23
N TRP A 198 -16.52 -15.08 -20.26
CA TRP A 198 -17.74 -15.66 -19.68
C TRP A 198 -18.81 -15.86 -20.74
N LYS A 199 -19.13 -14.82 -21.53
CA LYS A 199 -20.12 -14.91 -22.61
C LYS A 199 -19.80 -16.02 -23.61
N ARG A 200 -18.52 -16.21 -23.92
CA ARG A 200 -18.04 -17.20 -24.91
C ARG A 200 -18.01 -18.64 -24.39
N ARG A 201 -17.67 -18.84 -23.11
CA ARG A 201 -17.51 -20.19 -22.53
C ARG A 201 -18.71 -20.68 -21.74
N ARG A 202 -19.58 -19.78 -21.33
CA ARG A 202 -20.76 -20.04 -20.50
C ARG A 202 -21.99 -19.29 -21.03
N PRO A 203 -22.38 -19.51 -22.30
CA PRO A 203 -23.57 -18.87 -22.84
C PRO A 203 -24.80 -19.26 -22.02
N GLY A 204 -25.63 -18.27 -21.67
CA GLY A 204 -26.84 -18.47 -20.87
C GLY A 204 -26.63 -18.54 -19.34
N GLU A 205 -25.40 -18.73 -18.84
CA GLU A 205 -25.12 -18.68 -17.40
C GLU A 205 -24.95 -17.22 -16.94
N LYS A 206 -25.58 -16.85 -15.82
CA LYS A 206 -25.42 -15.52 -15.20
C LYS A 206 -24.00 -15.41 -14.60
N PRO A 207 -23.22 -14.36 -14.93
CA PRO A 207 -21.92 -14.14 -14.31
C PRO A 207 -22.03 -13.81 -12.81
N PRO A 208 -20.98 -14.11 -12.02
CA PRO A 208 -20.89 -13.64 -10.64
C PRO A 208 -21.09 -12.13 -10.52
N GLU A 209 -21.72 -11.71 -9.43
CA GLU A 209 -21.93 -10.29 -9.16
C GLU A 209 -20.60 -9.59 -8.89
N THR A 210 -20.41 -8.45 -9.54
CA THR A 210 -19.21 -7.63 -9.40
C THR A 210 -19.57 -6.27 -8.77
N PRO A 211 -18.74 -5.73 -7.87
CA PRO A 211 -18.99 -4.40 -7.30
C PRO A 211 -19.06 -3.30 -8.38
N ALA A 212 -19.68 -2.17 -8.02
CA ALA A 212 -19.85 -1.04 -8.93
C ALA A 212 -18.50 -0.33 -9.23
N GLY A 213 -17.88 -0.70 -10.34
CA GLY A 213 -16.69 -0.06 -10.91
C GLY A 213 -15.43 -0.14 -10.06
N HIS A 214 -14.31 0.33 -10.63
CA HIS A 214 -13.04 0.44 -9.90
C HIS A 214 -12.93 1.85 -9.28
N GLY A 215 -13.03 1.91 -7.96
CA GLY A 215 -13.02 3.16 -7.18
C GLY A 215 -11.80 4.05 -7.44
N TYR A 216 -11.98 5.37 -7.37
CA TYR A 216 -10.88 6.33 -7.49
C TYR A 216 -10.13 6.45 -6.18
N LEU A 217 -8.80 6.40 -6.22
CA LEU A 217 -8.00 6.71 -5.04
C LEU A 217 -7.92 8.22 -4.84
N ARG A 218 -8.65 8.73 -3.85
CA ARG A 218 -8.52 10.11 -3.37
C ARG A 218 -7.21 10.28 -2.58
N ARG A 219 -6.81 11.54 -2.37
CA ARG A 219 -5.67 11.85 -1.50
C ARG A 219 -5.92 11.25 -0.11
N LYS A 220 -4.97 10.47 0.39
CA LYS A 220 -5.00 9.90 1.74
C LYS A 220 -4.12 10.75 2.67
N ALA A 221 -4.63 10.95 3.88
CA ALA A 221 -3.84 11.50 4.98
C ALA A 221 -2.68 10.55 5.31
N ASP A 222 -1.62 11.09 5.90
CA ASP A 222 -0.51 10.27 6.39
C ASP A 222 -0.97 9.58 7.68
N THR A 223 -1.20 8.27 7.60
CA THR A 223 -1.55 7.44 8.75
C THR A 223 -0.41 6.47 9.03
N GLY A 224 -0.01 6.39 10.29
CA GLY A 224 1.16 5.64 10.69
C GLY A 224 1.34 5.56 12.19
N ILE A 225 2.41 4.89 12.59
CA ILE A 225 2.84 4.72 13.98
C ILE A 225 4.31 5.09 14.10
N PHE A 226 4.77 5.41 15.30
CA PHE A 226 6.19 5.55 15.59
C PHE A 226 6.74 4.22 16.14
N LEU A 227 7.79 3.71 15.51
CA LEU A 227 8.59 2.60 16.04
C LEU A 227 9.84 3.17 16.72
N GLY A 228 10.19 2.66 17.90
CA GLY A 228 11.41 3.04 18.62
C GLY A 228 11.18 3.96 19.82
N GLY A 229 11.80 3.60 20.93
CA GLY A 229 11.65 4.10 22.29
C GLY A 229 11.89 2.93 23.24
N VAL A 230 12.43 3.16 24.45
CA VAL A 230 12.45 2.12 25.50
C VAL A 230 11.01 1.63 25.67
N VAL A 231 10.79 0.35 25.42
CA VAL A 231 9.50 -0.28 25.67
C VAL A 231 9.35 -0.38 27.19
N SER A 232 8.75 0.63 27.82
CA SER A 232 7.95 0.31 29.00
C SER A 232 6.76 -0.49 28.49
N LYS A 233 6.53 -1.67 29.07
CA LYS A 233 5.34 -2.49 28.85
C LYS A 233 4.10 -1.72 29.32
N ALA A 234 3.68 -0.67 28.62
CA ALA A 234 2.43 0.07 28.82
C ALA A 234 2.29 1.17 27.77
N SER A 235 2.17 0.83 26.48
CA SER A 235 1.55 1.70 25.47
C SER A 235 1.25 0.92 24.20
N VAL A 236 0.50 -0.17 24.37
CA VAL A 236 -0.28 -0.78 23.28
C VAL A 236 -1.68 -0.17 23.39
N ILE A 237 -2.00 0.74 22.47
CA ILE A 237 -3.35 1.14 21.99
C ILE A 237 -4.35 1.62 23.09
N PRO A 238 -4.92 2.84 23.03
CA PRO A 238 -6.24 3.01 23.61
C PRO A 238 -7.21 2.20 22.75
N ALA A 239 -7.72 1.12 23.34
CA ALA A 239 -8.80 0.33 22.80
C ALA A 239 -9.86 1.25 22.18
N ARG A 240 -10.44 0.82 21.06
CA ARG A 240 -11.77 1.24 20.62
C ARG A 240 -12.61 1.47 21.88
N LYS A 241 -13.13 2.70 22.09
CA LYS A 241 -14.11 2.95 23.14
C LYS A 241 -15.18 1.87 23.00
N ALA A 242 -15.27 0.99 23.99
CA ALA A 242 -16.42 0.14 24.14
C ALA A 242 -17.63 1.08 24.13
N SER A 243 -18.55 0.83 23.21
CA SER A 243 -19.91 1.33 23.33
C SER A 243 -20.36 1.06 24.75
N THR A 244 -20.67 2.12 25.49
CA THR A 244 -21.29 2.05 26.80
C THR A 244 -22.50 1.14 26.67
N LYS A 245 -22.42 -0.10 27.16
CA LYS A 245 -23.61 -0.90 27.42
C LYS A 245 -24.35 -0.14 28.51
N LYS A 246 -25.35 0.64 28.12
CA LYS A 246 -26.38 1.09 29.04
C LYS A 246 -27.16 -0.17 29.38
N THR A 247 -26.85 -0.77 30.53
CA THR A 247 -27.61 -1.89 31.07
C THR A 247 -29.03 -1.38 31.31
N MET A 248 -30.01 -1.94 30.61
CA MET A 248 -31.42 -1.67 30.90
C MET A 248 -31.72 -2.16 32.33
N PRO A 249 -32.51 -1.42 33.12
CA PRO A 249 -33.00 -1.87 34.41
C PRO A 249 -33.74 -3.21 34.27
N LYS A 250 -33.58 -4.09 35.25
CA LYS A 250 -34.10 -5.46 35.26
C LYS A 250 -35.62 -5.55 35.00
N GLU A 251 -36.36 -4.49 35.36
CA GLU A 251 -37.81 -4.34 35.17
C GLU A 251 -38.23 -4.11 33.71
N GLU A 252 -37.30 -3.75 32.81
CA GLU A 252 -37.56 -3.51 31.39
C GLU A 252 -37.27 -4.75 30.52
N ILE A 253 -36.51 -5.72 31.06
CA ILE A 253 -36.21 -7.01 30.42
C ILE A 253 -37.38 -8.00 30.58
N GLU A 254 -38.09 -7.95 31.72
CA GLU A 254 -39.25 -8.82 31.99
C GLU A 254 -40.50 -8.48 31.15
N LYS A 255 -40.51 -7.33 30.45
CA LYS A 255 -41.61 -6.94 29.55
C LYS A 255 -41.39 -7.37 28.09
N LEU A 256 -40.23 -7.91 27.73
CA LEU A 256 -39.84 -8.17 26.33
C LEU A 256 -39.72 -9.66 25.96
N VAL A 257 -40.07 -10.58 26.86
CA VAL A 257 -40.13 -12.03 26.54
C VAL A 257 -41.50 -12.59 26.92
N THR A 258 -42.46 -12.44 26.02
CA THR A 258 -43.62 -13.31 25.94
C THR A 258 -43.54 -14.12 24.65
N ALA A 259 -43.59 -15.46 24.82
CA ALA A 259 -43.73 -16.52 23.81
C ALA A 259 -42.71 -16.44 22.65
N ASP A 260 -41.72 -17.31 22.52
CA ASP A 260 -41.89 -18.76 22.41
C ASP A 260 -40.48 -19.40 22.28
N GLN A 261 -40.35 -20.66 22.69
CA GLN A 261 -39.19 -21.55 22.51
C GLN A 261 -37.98 -21.37 23.45
N ILE A 262 -38.21 -21.81 24.69
CA ILE A 262 -37.20 -22.33 25.62
C ILE A 262 -36.73 -23.70 25.10
N GLY A 263 -35.44 -23.83 24.81
CA GLY A 263 -34.86 -25.16 24.57
C GLY A 263 -33.52 -25.17 23.87
N ASP A 264 -32.51 -24.41 24.34
CA ASP A 264 -31.10 -24.71 24.02
C ASP A 264 -30.04 -23.87 24.79
N VAL A 265 -30.36 -23.35 25.98
CA VAL A 265 -29.41 -22.52 26.75
C VAL A 265 -28.41 -23.35 27.56
N GLU A 266 -28.68 -24.63 27.82
CA GLU A 266 -27.75 -25.50 28.57
C GLU A 266 -26.64 -26.13 27.71
N LYS A 267 -26.78 -26.15 26.37
CA LYS A 267 -25.75 -26.70 25.48
C LYS A 267 -24.53 -25.79 25.27
N LEU A 268 -24.64 -24.48 25.53
CA LEU A 268 -23.56 -23.51 25.30
C LEU A 268 -22.63 -23.29 26.50
N LYS A 269 -22.83 -23.98 27.62
CA LYS A 269 -22.02 -23.81 28.84
C LYS A 269 -20.83 -24.77 28.98
N ASN A 270 -20.69 -25.79 28.12
CA ASN A 270 -19.71 -26.87 28.32
C ASN A 270 -18.61 -27.03 27.25
N GLU A 271 -18.40 -26.07 26.35
CA GLU A 271 -17.40 -26.23 25.28
C GLU A 271 -16.16 -25.33 25.35
N TYR A 272 -15.91 -24.68 26.50
CA TYR A 272 -14.63 -24.00 26.75
C TYR A 272 -14.17 -24.18 28.20
N VAL A 273 -13.51 -25.30 28.46
CA VAL A 273 -12.40 -25.42 29.42
C VAL A 273 -11.16 -25.82 28.64
#